data_AF-A0A935A3V2-F1
#
_entry.id   AF-A0A935A3V2-F1
#
_cell.length_a   1.000
_cell.length_b   1.000
_cell.length_c   1.000
_cell.angle_alpha   90.00
_cell.angle_beta   90.00
_cell.angle_gamma   90.00
#
_symmetry.space_group_name_H-M   'P 1'
#
loop_
_entity.id
_entity.type
_entity.pdbx_description
1 polymer ?
#
loop_
_entity_poly.entity_id
_entity_poly.type
_entity_poly.pdbx_seq_one_letter_code
_entity_poly.pdbx_strand_id
1 'polypeptide(L)'
;MTPIQPAEPKPIVTRNSSEFKRDAYASIPSGELVVFAVQVLQADGSPALTEDIVSICFRFFPHSFALKNYFYWPDSALVTRRLHDAKEKGLLKGSAAEGFEAKGPGRQAAKHVAKALGVTFPAPPRVEAPATPPAEKKEEEKKDAGPSTPVVKVARKPALLRLRPHRPGRLSGGQAGKKKEQKKNAVKPVVKKQAAKPKAETKQMPKPRVAAAKTGKKDERRKKIQVKPAPKNPAAKKPMAKVEKNAAKKRETSRGATRSTVKPVVGKVEPKVEAVVGKKQEAGRREAKSAAPPKQLTMPLAPPTAWKKAEGPATKPRSAKEPLSVAEKKPVKAEASTPAASKEERDKAAKVIKQIERSDAYQLYRRNGRRANIGDFDFRNMLFATMESSAETLKRNTELFKRYAGIHFRADLIAFLEFCEEKFSALLATKAKGKR
;
A
#
# COMPACT_ATOMS: atom_id res chain seq x y z
N MET A 1 48.92 -27.54 -34.48
CA MET A 1 47.55 -27.07 -34.75
C MET A 1 46.71 -27.32 -33.51
N THR A 2 46.38 -26.29 -32.75
CA THR A 2 45.49 -26.42 -31.59
C THR A 2 44.07 -26.70 -32.10
N PRO A 3 43.40 -27.76 -31.65
CA PRO A 3 42.03 -28.05 -32.06
C PRO A 3 41.15 -26.87 -31.62
N ILE A 4 40.51 -26.23 -32.60
CA ILE A 4 39.48 -25.22 -32.38
C ILE A 4 38.34 -25.95 -31.67
N GLN A 5 38.22 -25.75 -30.35
CA GLN A 5 37.09 -26.30 -29.62
C GLN A 5 35.81 -25.65 -30.18
N PRO A 6 34.81 -26.46 -30.56
CA PRO A 6 33.52 -25.92 -31.01
C PRO A 6 32.92 -25.10 -29.87
N ALA A 7 32.53 -23.86 -30.18
CA ALA A 7 31.94 -22.96 -29.20
C ALA A 7 30.69 -23.61 -28.60
N GLU A 8 30.66 -23.78 -27.28
CA GLU A 8 29.49 -24.34 -26.60
C GLU A 8 28.23 -23.51 -26.91
N PRO A 9 27.10 -24.17 -27.23
CA PRO A 9 25.87 -23.49 -27.57
C PRO A 9 25.39 -22.66 -26.37
N LYS A 10 25.10 -21.38 -26.61
CA LYS A 10 24.61 -20.47 -25.57
C LYS A 10 23.29 -21.00 -25.00
N PRO A 11 23.08 -20.94 -23.68
CA PRO A 11 21.85 -21.43 -23.07
C PRO A 11 20.65 -20.63 -23.62
N ILE A 12 19.68 -21.38 -24.15
CA ILE A 12 18.39 -20.83 -24.60
C ILE A 12 17.52 -20.66 -23.36
N VAL A 13 17.01 -19.45 -23.15
CA VAL A 13 16.07 -19.18 -22.05
C VAL A 13 14.69 -19.66 -22.44
N THR A 14 14.13 -20.50 -21.59
CA THR A 14 12.75 -20.99 -21.68
C THR A 14 12.02 -20.63 -20.38
N ARG A 15 10.69 -20.75 -20.36
CA ARG A 15 9.88 -20.69 -19.14
C ARG A 15 10.38 -21.61 -18.01
N ASN A 16 11.24 -22.58 -18.29
CA ASN A 16 11.76 -23.55 -17.31
C ASN A 16 13.22 -23.33 -16.89
N SER A 17 13.93 -22.31 -17.40
CA SER A 17 15.33 -22.06 -17.03
C SER A 17 15.54 -21.85 -15.52
N SER A 18 16.71 -22.24 -15.01
CA SER A 18 17.10 -22.08 -13.60
C SER A 18 17.23 -20.61 -13.19
N GLU A 19 17.23 -20.37 -11.88
CA GLU A 19 17.45 -19.05 -11.28
C GLU A 19 18.78 -18.45 -11.75
N PHE A 20 18.79 -17.15 -12.07
CA PHE A 20 20.03 -16.44 -12.38
C PHE A 20 20.80 -16.13 -11.09
N LYS A 21 22.13 -16.03 -11.17
CA LYS A 21 22.94 -15.59 -10.01
C LYS A 21 22.62 -14.14 -9.68
N ARG A 22 22.47 -13.82 -8.39
CA ARG A 22 22.16 -12.48 -7.89
C ARG A 22 23.06 -11.40 -8.47
N ASP A 23 24.36 -11.65 -8.53
CA ASP A 23 25.34 -10.68 -9.00
C ASP A 23 25.15 -10.30 -10.48
N ALA A 24 24.61 -11.22 -11.29
CA ALA A 24 24.41 -10.99 -12.72
C ALA A 24 23.27 -9.99 -13.00
N TYR A 25 22.22 -9.99 -12.18
CA TYR A 25 21.05 -9.11 -12.38
C TYR A 25 20.97 -7.94 -11.40
N ALA A 26 21.79 -7.90 -10.35
CA ALA A 26 21.76 -6.83 -9.35
C ALA A 26 22.02 -5.43 -9.93
N SER A 27 22.80 -5.32 -11.01
CA SER A 27 23.09 -4.05 -11.68
C SER A 27 22.00 -3.61 -12.67
N ILE A 28 21.05 -4.48 -12.99
CA ILE A 28 20.03 -4.23 -14.01
C ILE A 28 18.80 -3.61 -13.35
N PRO A 29 18.22 -2.52 -13.90
CA PRO A 29 17.04 -1.91 -13.32
C PRO A 29 15.84 -2.85 -13.40
N SER A 30 15.06 -2.94 -12.30
CA SER A 30 13.92 -3.88 -12.21
C SER A 30 12.89 -3.71 -13.32
N GLY A 31 12.73 -2.49 -13.86
CA GLY A 31 11.82 -2.26 -15.00
C GLY A 31 12.23 -3.01 -16.27
N GLU A 32 13.53 -3.12 -16.55
CA GLU A 32 14.04 -3.87 -17.70
C GLU A 32 13.96 -5.38 -17.47
N LEU A 33 14.14 -5.84 -16.22
CA LEU A 33 13.93 -7.25 -15.85
C LEU A 33 12.47 -7.70 -16.10
N VAL A 34 11.49 -6.83 -15.82
CA VAL A 34 10.07 -7.11 -16.11
C VAL A 34 9.81 -7.17 -17.61
N VAL A 35 10.40 -6.26 -18.40
CA VAL A 35 10.27 -6.29 -19.87
C VAL A 35 10.92 -7.56 -20.45
N PHE A 36 12.03 -8.00 -19.88
CA PHE A 36 12.67 -9.28 -20.21
C PHE A 36 11.73 -10.46 -19.94
N ALA A 37 11.08 -10.51 -18.78
CA ALA A 37 10.12 -11.57 -18.45
C ALA A 37 8.93 -11.63 -19.43
N VAL A 38 8.38 -10.47 -19.83
CA VAL A 38 7.34 -10.39 -20.87
C VAL A 38 7.85 -10.96 -22.20
N GLN A 39 9.08 -10.62 -22.60
CA GLN A 39 9.67 -11.13 -23.85
C GLN A 39 9.86 -12.66 -23.83
N VAL A 40 10.20 -13.25 -22.69
CA VAL A 40 10.30 -14.72 -22.53
C VAL A 40 8.94 -15.37 -22.74
N LEU A 41 7.87 -14.85 -22.10
CA LEU A 41 6.50 -15.39 -22.28
C LEU A 41 6.04 -15.35 -23.73
N GLN A 42 6.36 -14.28 -24.44
CA GLN A 42 6.03 -14.13 -25.86
C GLN A 42 6.80 -15.10 -26.76
N ALA A 43 8.07 -15.36 -26.43
CA ALA A 43 8.87 -16.33 -27.17
C ALA A 43 8.30 -17.75 -27.02
N ASP A 44 7.69 -18.04 -25.87
CA ASP A 44 6.97 -19.29 -25.60
C ASP A 44 5.54 -19.31 -26.18
N GLY A 45 5.11 -18.25 -26.87
CA GLY A 45 3.77 -18.14 -27.46
C GLY A 45 2.62 -17.99 -26.45
N SER A 46 2.93 -17.77 -25.17
CA SER A 46 1.92 -17.59 -24.11
C SER A 46 1.52 -16.11 -23.97
N PRO A 47 0.24 -15.80 -23.70
CA PRO A 47 -0.16 -14.44 -23.38
C PRO A 47 0.54 -13.99 -22.09
N ALA A 48 1.16 -12.82 -22.09
CA ALA A 48 1.87 -12.33 -20.91
C ALA A 48 0.88 -11.71 -19.92
N LEU A 49 0.15 -12.55 -19.19
CA LEU A 49 -0.74 -12.13 -18.10
C LEU A 49 0.08 -11.69 -16.88
N THR A 50 -0.52 -10.85 -16.03
CA THR A 50 0.16 -10.28 -14.85
C THR A 50 0.71 -11.37 -13.93
N GLU A 51 -0.06 -12.44 -13.70
CA GLU A 51 0.30 -13.55 -12.81
C GLU A 51 1.49 -14.37 -13.35
N ASP A 52 1.50 -14.63 -14.66
CA ASP A 52 2.60 -15.31 -15.33
C ASP A 52 3.88 -14.46 -15.29
N ILE A 53 3.76 -13.14 -15.50
CA ILE A 53 4.88 -12.21 -15.41
C ILE A 53 5.45 -12.18 -14.00
N VAL A 54 4.60 -12.11 -12.97
CA VAL A 54 5.02 -12.16 -11.55
C VAL A 54 5.76 -13.46 -11.27
N SER A 55 5.20 -14.59 -11.71
CA SER A 55 5.79 -15.91 -11.52
C SER A 55 7.17 -16.01 -12.17
N ILE A 56 7.34 -15.52 -13.39
CA ILE A 56 8.63 -15.54 -14.10
C ILE A 56 9.63 -14.57 -13.47
N CYS A 57 9.21 -13.35 -13.11
CA CYS A 57 10.09 -12.39 -12.46
C CYS A 57 10.64 -12.94 -11.14
N PHE A 58 9.78 -13.58 -10.33
CA PHE A 58 10.19 -14.21 -9.08
C PHE A 58 11.10 -15.42 -9.32
N ARG A 59 10.80 -16.25 -10.31
CA ARG A 59 11.58 -17.45 -10.61
C ARG A 59 12.98 -17.13 -11.14
N PHE A 60 13.10 -16.10 -11.97
CA PHE A 60 14.40 -15.68 -12.52
C PHE A 60 15.20 -14.79 -11.58
N PHE A 61 14.52 -13.92 -10.82
CA PHE A 61 15.16 -12.86 -10.03
C PHE A 61 14.53 -12.74 -8.63
N PRO A 62 14.54 -13.81 -7.80
CA PRO A 62 13.80 -13.83 -6.55
C PRO A 62 14.25 -12.74 -5.59
N HIS A 63 15.54 -12.40 -5.55
CA HIS A 63 16.04 -11.37 -4.64
C HIS A 63 15.53 -9.95 -4.97
N SER A 64 15.17 -9.69 -6.23
CA SER A 64 14.67 -8.38 -6.69
C SER A 64 13.15 -8.25 -6.60
N PHE A 65 12.44 -9.38 -6.66
CA PHE A 65 10.97 -9.42 -6.71
C PHE A 65 10.35 -10.22 -5.57
N ALA A 66 11.09 -10.52 -4.50
CA ALA A 66 10.54 -11.04 -3.25
C ALA A 66 10.17 -9.91 -2.28
N LEU A 67 9.23 -10.19 -1.39
CA LEU A 67 8.90 -9.30 -0.27
C LEU A 67 10.08 -9.18 0.71
N LYS A 68 10.33 -7.98 1.24
CA LYS A 68 11.51 -7.65 2.08
C LYS A 68 11.71 -8.49 3.35
N ASN A 69 10.70 -9.24 3.79
CA ASN A 69 10.76 -10.15 4.94
C ASN A 69 10.25 -11.57 4.62
N TYR A 70 9.91 -11.83 3.36
CA TYR A 70 9.31 -13.09 2.91
C TYR A 70 9.94 -13.49 1.58
N PHE A 71 11.19 -13.98 1.64
CA PHE A 71 12.00 -14.31 0.46
C PHE A 71 11.35 -15.35 -0.47
N TYR A 72 10.49 -16.21 0.07
CA TYR A 72 9.78 -17.25 -0.69
C TYR A 72 8.47 -16.76 -1.33
N TRP A 73 8.10 -15.49 -1.11
CA TRP A 73 6.83 -14.93 -1.58
C TRP A 73 7.07 -13.79 -2.58
N PRO A 74 6.46 -13.86 -3.78
CA PRO A 74 6.61 -12.81 -4.79
C PRO A 74 5.94 -11.50 -4.36
N ASP A 75 6.59 -10.38 -4.63
CA ASP A 75 6.05 -9.02 -4.49
C ASP A 75 5.32 -8.62 -5.77
N SER A 76 4.05 -9.06 -5.88
CA SER A 76 3.22 -8.77 -7.04
C SER A 76 2.97 -7.27 -7.24
N ALA A 77 2.83 -6.51 -6.16
CA ALA A 77 2.61 -5.06 -6.21
C ALA A 77 3.81 -4.32 -6.84
N LEU A 78 5.04 -4.76 -6.53
CA LEU A 78 6.23 -4.22 -7.16
C LEU A 78 6.24 -4.49 -8.67
N VAL A 79 5.94 -5.73 -9.09
CA VAL A 79 5.89 -6.10 -10.52
C VAL A 79 4.83 -5.27 -11.26
N THR A 80 3.61 -5.15 -10.72
CA THR A 80 2.54 -4.34 -11.33
C THR A 80 2.94 -2.87 -11.49
N ARG A 81 3.61 -2.30 -10.47
CA ARG A 81 4.13 -0.93 -10.56
C ARG A 81 5.17 -0.80 -11.67
N ARG A 82 6.10 -1.75 -11.79
CA ARG A 82 7.12 -1.75 -12.84
C ARG A 82 6.55 -1.99 -14.24
N LEU A 83 5.48 -2.77 -14.37
CA LEU A 83 4.72 -2.92 -15.61
C LEU A 83 4.11 -1.58 -16.04
N HIS A 84 3.52 -0.83 -15.11
CA HIS A 84 2.98 0.50 -15.39
C HIS A 84 4.08 1.47 -15.81
N ASP A 85 5.19 1.53 -15.07
CA ASP A 85 6.36 2.36 -15.42
C ASP A 85 6.87 2.03 -16.83
N ALA A 86 6.95 0.74 -17.19
CA ALA A 86 7.41 0.30 -18.51
C ALA A 86 6.42 0.62 -19.63
N LYS A 87 5.11 0.58 -19.33
CA LYS A 87 4.05 0.99 -20.26
C LYS A 87 4.08 2.50 -20.52
N GLU A 88 4.24 3.32 -19.49
CA GLU A 88 4.39 4.78 -19.62
C GLU A 88 5.62 5.17 -20.45
N LYS A 89 6.72 4.42 -20.29
CA LYS A 89 7.94 4.58 -21.11
C LYS A 89 7.79 4.07 -22.55
N GLY A 90 6.65 3.49 -22.92
CA GLY A 90 6.40 2.94 -24.25
C GLY A 90 7.20 1.67 -24.57
N LEU A 91 7.76 0.99 -23.55
CA LEU A 91 8.44 -0.30 -23.72
C LEU A 91 7.42 -1.43 -23.91
N LEU A 92 6.26 -1.32 -23.28
CA LEU A 92 5.18 -2.30 -23.32
C LEU A 92 3.88 -1.70 -23.87
N LYS A 93 3.04 -2.56 -24.46
CA LYS A 93 1.62 -2.31 -24.79
C LYS A 93 0.76 -3.30 -24.00
N GLY A 94 -0.53 -3.01 -23.85
CA GLY A 94 -1.51 -3.97 -23.31
C GLY A 94 -2.16 -3.53 -22.00
N SER A 95 -2.93 -4.45 -21.44
CA SER A 95 -3.71 -4.29 -20.20
C SER A 95 -3.62 -5.57 -19.36
N ALA A 96 -3.98 -5.49 -18.08
CA ALA A 96 -3.96 -6.66 -17.21
C ALA A 96 -4.93 -7.77 -17.67
N ALA A 97 -5.99 -7.41 -18.41
CA ALA A 97 -6.99 -8.35 -18.92
C ALA A 97 -6.58 -9.00 -20.25
N GLU A 98 -6.00 -8.23 -21.17
CA GLU A 98 -5.59 -8.71 -22.50
C GLU A 98 -4.18 -9.32 -22.50
N GLY A 99 -3.40 -9.07 -21.44
CA GLY A 99 -1.98 -9.37 -21.40
C GLY A 99 -1.11 -8.22 -21.91
N PHE A 100 0.20 -8.38 -21.73
CA PHE A 100 1.20 -7.39 -22.09
C PHE A 100 2.00 -7.82 -23.33
N GLU A 101 2.35 -6.84 -24.16
CA GLU A 101 3.15 -7.07 -25.35
C GLU A 101 4.40 -6.17 -25.39
N ALA A 102 5.58 -6.75 -25.65
CA ALA A 102 6.81 -5.98 -25.82
C ALA A 102 6.86 -5.25 -27.17
N LYS A 103 6.92 -3.91 -27.12
CA LYS A 103 7.09 -3.04 -28.31
C LYS A 103 8.55 -3.04 -28.77
N GLY A 104 8.82 -2.50 -29.96
CA GLY A 104 10.17 -2.32 -30.52
C GLY A 104 11.27 -1.93 -29.52
N PRO A 105 11.13 -0.81 -28.76
CA PRO A 105 12.13 -0.43 -27.75
C PRO A 105 12.19 -1.39 -26.56
N GLY A 106 11.06 -1.98 -26.16
CA GLY A 106 11.03 -3.02 -25.12
C GLY A 106 11.80 -4.28 -25.53
N ARG A 107 11.68 -4.71 -26.80
CA ARG A 107 12.43 -5.84 -27.34
C ARG A 107 13.94 -5.58 -27.35
N GLN A 108 14.36 -4.33 -27.61
CA GLN A 108 15.77 -3.95 -27.52
C GLN A 108 16.27 -3.99 -26.07
N ALA A 109 15.52 -3.43 -25.13
CA ALA A 109 15.84 -3.50 -23.70
C ALA A 109 15.96 -4.95 -23.22
N ALA A 110 15.01 -5.82 -23.60
CA ALA A 110 15.08 -7.25 -23.30
C ALA A 110 16.35 -7.91 -23.87
N LYS A 111 16.77 -7.57 -25.10
CA LYS A 111 18.03 -8.06 -25.69
C LYS A 111 19.27 -7.59 -24.91
N HIS A 112 19.27 -6.34 -24.40
CA HIS A 112 20.35 -5.83 -23.56
C HIS A 112 20.45 -6.60 -22.24
N VAL A 113 19.31 -6.85 -21.59
CA VAL A 113 19.23 -7.68 -20.38
C VAL A 113 19.71 -9.11 -20.66
N ALA A 114 19.25 -9.71 -21.75
CA ALA A 114 19.67 -11.06 -22.13
C ALA A 114 21.18 -11.15 -22.33
N LYS A 115 21.78 -10.16 -23.00
CA LYS A 115 23.23 -10.05 -23.17
C LYS A 115 23.96 -9.92 -21.83
N ALA A 116 23.45 -9.12 -20.91
CA ALA A 116 24.03 -8.95 -19.57
C ALA A 116 23.96 -10.24 -18.74
N LEU A 117 22.88 -11.01 -18.91
CA LEU A 117 22.68 -12.30 -18.25
C LEU A 117 23.39 -13.48 -18.96
N GLY A 118 24.03 -13.23 -20.12
CA GLY A 118 24.71 -14.28 -20.89
C GLY A 118 23.78 -15.27 -21.59
N VAL A 119 22.53 -14.88 -21.83
CA VAL A 119 21.48 -15.73 -22.41
C VAL A 119 21.02 -15.23 -23.77
N THR A 120 20.56 -16.15 -24.60
CA THR A 120 20.02 -15.84 -25.94
C THR A 120 18.56 -16.24 -26.03
N PHE A 121 17.74 -15.35 -26.62
CA PHE A 121 16.36 -15.67 -26.94
C PHE A 121 16.29 -16.62 -28.14
N PRO A 122 15.35 -17.57 -28.16
CA PRO A 122 15.06 -18.32 -29.37
C PRO A 122 14.66 -17.35 -30.48
N ALA A 123 15.14 -17.59 -31.70
CA ALA A 123 14.66 -16.84 -32.84
C ALA A 123 13.14 -17.03 -32.93
N PRO A 124 12.34 -15.96 -33.06
CA PRO A 124 10.90 -16.12 -33.22
C PRO A 124 10.68 -17.08 -34.39
N PRO A 125 9.77 -18.06 -34.27
CA PRO A 125 9.47 -18.96 -35.37
C PRO A 125 9.24 -18.08 -36.58
N ARG A 126 10.08 -18.25 -37.60
CA ARG A 126 9.96 -17.52 -38.85
C ARG A 126 8.62 -17.99 -39.38
N VAL A 127 7.57 -17.21 -39.14
CA VAL A 127 6.25 -17.49 -39.68
C VAL A 127 6.50 -17.47 -41.17
N GLU A 128 6.64 -18.66 -41.74
CA GLU A 128 6.78 -18.84 -43.17
C GLU A 128 5.54 -18.14 -43.70
N ALA A 129 5.78 -16.98 -44.33
CA ALA A 129 4.69 -16.15 -44.84
C ALA A 129 3.81 -17.12 -45.61
N PRO A 130 2.52 -17.29 -45.24
CA PRO A 130 1.67 -18.31 -45.81
C PRO A 130 1.83 -18.17 -47.32
N ALA A 131 2.39 -19.22 -47.94
CA ALA A 131 2.78 -19.19 -49.33
C ALA A 131 1.59 -18.61 -50.08
N THR A 132 1.77 -17.41 -50.62
CA THR A 132 0.73 -16.73 -51.40
C THR A 132 0.17 -17.77 -52.34
N PRO A 133 -1.12 -18.15 -52.23
CA PRO A 133 -1.69 -19.14 -53.11
C PRO A 133 -1.35 -18.72 -54.55
N PRO A 134 -0.84 -19.64 -55.38
CA PRO A 134 -0.41 -19.30 -56.73
C PRO A 134 -1.56 -18.57 -57.42
N ALA A 135 -1.24 -17.40 -57.99
CA ALA A 135 -2.19 -16.58 -58.70
C ALA A 135 -2.91 -17.42 -59.75
N GLU A 136 -4.15 -17.79 -59.46
CA GLU A 136 -5.07 -18.39 -60.41
C GLU A 136 -5.32 -17.31 -61.48
N LYS A 137 -4.80 -17.57 -62.69
CA LYS A 137 -5.01 -16.75 -63.87
C LYS A 137 -6.51 -16.63 -64.08
N LYS A 138 -7.03 -15.44 -63.84
CA LYS A 138 -8.38 -15.03 -64.22
C LYS A 138 -8.43 -14.99 -65.75
N GLU A 139 -9.04 -16.02 -66.33
CA GLU A 139 -9.37 -16.09 -67.74
C GLU A 139 -10.44 -15.04 -68.07
N GLU A 140 -10.24 -14.42 -69.22
CA GLU A 140 -10.92 -13.27 -69.74
C GLU A 140 -12.18 -13.75 -70.48
N GLU A 141 -13.37 -13.50 -69.91
CA GLU A 141 -14.63 -13.67 -70.65
C GLU A 141 -15.40 -12.36 -70.75
N LYS A 142 -15.91 -12.15 -71.96
CA LYS A 142 -16.20 -10.90 -72.64
C LYS A 142 -17.72 -10.76 -72.76
N LYS A 143 -18.22 -9.56 -72.43
CA LYS A 143 -19.45 -8.89 -72.92
C LYS A 143 -20.78 -9.68 -72.93
N ASP A 144 -21.80 -9.11 -72.26
CA ASP A 144 -22.95 -8.58 -73.01
C ASP A 144 -23.78 -7.55 -72.22
N ALA A 145 -24.60 -6.81 -72.97
CA ALA A 145 -24.95 -5.41 -72.76
C ALA A 145 -26.26 -5.11 -71.98
N GLY A 146 -26.19 -4.08 -71.11
CA GLY A 146 -27.20 -3.03 -70.84
C GLY A 146 -28.61 -3.40 -70.30
N PRO A 147 -29.49 -2.40 -70.05
CA PRO A 147 -29.25 -1.00 -69.66
C PRO A 147 -30.15 -0.52 -68.48
N SER A 148 -29.94 0.74 -68.08
CA SER A 148 -30.90 1.70 -67.48
C SER A 148 -31.33 1.54 -66.00
N THR A 149 -31.49 2.57 -65.15
CA THR A 149 -31.40 4.05 -65.13
C THR A 149 -31.53 4.46 -63.61
N PRO A 150 -31.80 5.71 -63.13
CA PRO A 150 -30.79 6.50 -62.41
C PRO A 150 -31.32 7.15 -61.09
N VAL A 151 -30.56 8.11 -60.55
CA VAL A 151 -30.98 9.16 -59.56
C VAL A 151 -31.16 8.61 -58.13
N VAL A 152 -30.62 9.16 -57.04
CA VAL A 152 -30.64 10.55 -56.57
C VAL A 152 -29.51 10.76 -55.54
N LYS A 153 -28.74 11.85 -55.74
CA LYS A 153 -27.93 12.51 -54.69
C LYS A 153 -28.87 13.19 -53.69
N VAL A 154 -28.78 12.87 -52.40
CA VAL A 154 -29.14 13.82 -51.33
C VAL A 154 -28.06 13.81 -50.27
N ALA A 155 -27.44 14.99 -50.13
CA ALA A 155 -26.57 15.37 -49.05
C ALA A 155 -27.32 15.37 -47.71
N ARG A 156 -26.68 14.89 -46.63
CA ARG A 156 -26.87 15.45 -45.29
C ARG A 156 -25.78 15.01 -44.33
N LYS A 157 -25.01 15.99 -43.86
CA LYS A 157 -24.20 15.92 -42.64
C LYS A 157 -25.12 15.69 -41.43
N PRO A 158 -24.68 14.90 -40.44
CA PRO A 158 -25.09 15.17 -39.07
C PRO A 158 -23.91 15.71 -38.25
N ALA A 159 -24.07 16.96 -37.82
CA ALA A 159 -23.31 17.55 -36.74
C ALA A 159 -23.71 16.86 -35.43
N LEU A 160 -22.80 16.06 -34.86
CA LEU A 160 -23.02 15.47 -33.54
C LEU A 160 -22.49 16.42 -32.47
N LEU A 161 -23.42 16.90 -31.65
CA LEU A 161 -23.22 17.74 -30.48
C LEU A 161 -22.21 17.13 -29.50
N ARG A 162 -21.16 17.90 -29.24
CA ARG A 162 -20.30 17.75 -28.05
C ARG A 162 -21.10 18.12 -26.79
N LEU A 163 -21.58 17.12 -26.06
CA LEU A 163 -21.96 17.29 -24.65
C LEU A 163 -20.69 17.25 -23.79
N ARG A 164 -20.30 18.41 -23.27
CA ARG A 164 -19.28 18.54 -22.22
C ARG A 164 -19.89 18.15 -20.87
N PRO A 165 -19.23 17.33 -20.03
CA PRO A 165 -19.63 17.17 -18.65
C PRO A 165 -19.33 18.43 -17.84
N HIS A 166 -20.36 18.91 -17.13
CA HIS A 166 -20.32 19.99 -16.15
C HIS A 166 -19.28 19.70 -15.06
N ARG A 167 -18.38 20.66 -14.85
CA ARG A 167 -17.44 20.74 -13.73
C ARG A 167 -18.12 21.59 -12.63
N PRO A 168 -18.36 21.08 -11.42
CA PRO A 168 -18.90 21.91 -10.35
C PRO A 168 -17.86 22.94 -9.87
N GLY A 169 -18.36 24.15 -9.64
CA GLY A 169 -17.60 25.38 -9.48
C GLY A 169 -16.66 25.40 -8.28
N ARG A 170 -15.44 25.90 -8.53
CA ARG A 170 -14.52 26.36 -7.51
C ARG A 170 -14.72 27.87 -7.39
N LEU A 171 -15.38 28.29 -6.31
CA LEU A 171 -15.48 29.68 -5.90
C LEU A 171 -14.06 30.24 -5.74
N SER A 172 -13.72 31.22 -6.55
CA SER A 172 -12.56 32.10 -6.37
C SER A 172 -13.09 33.43 -5.85
N GLY A 173 -12.87 33.67 -4.55
CA GLY A 173 -12.95 35.01 -3.98
C GLY A 173 -11.65 35.72 -4.30
N GLY A 174 -11.74 36.77 -5.12
CA GLY A 174 -10.67 37.74 -5.28
C GLY A 174 -10.63 38.70 -4.10
N GLN A 175 -9.43 39.07 -3.69
CA GLN A 175 -9.18 40.42 -3.19
C GLN A 175 -7.92 40.98 -3.86
N ALA A 176 -8.05 42.27 -4.14
CA ALA A 176 -7.21 43.12 -4.95
C ALA A 176 -5.82 43.38 -4.35
N GLY A 177 -4.88 43.80 -5.20
CA GLY A 177 -3.73 44.54 -4.71
C GLY A 177 -2.53 44.67 -5.66
N LYS A 178 -2.45 45.84 -6.31
CA LYS A 178 -1.23 46.57 -6.68
C LYS A 178 -0.37 46.06 -7.86
N LYS A 179 -0.75 46.56 -9.04
CA LYS A 179 0.02 47.50 -9.89
C LYS A 179 1.48 47.76 -9.45
N LYS A 180 2.45 47.25 -10.22
CA LYS A 180 3.67 48.01 -10.51
C LYS A 180 4.22 47.68 -11.90
N GLU A 181 4.20 48.72 -12.69
CA GLU A 181 4.74 48.95 -14.02
C GLU A 181 6.27 48.91 -14.00
N GLN A 182 6.90 48.21 -14.96
CA GLN A 182 8.26 48.52 -15.40
C GLN A 182 8.56 47.92 -16.79
N LYS A 183 8.49 48.83 -17.77
CA LYS A 183 9.32 49.05 -18.96
C LYS A 183 10.12 47.87 -19.57
N LYS A 184 9.71 47.57 -20.80
CA LYS A 184 10.50 47.33 -22.03
C LYS A 184 12.02 47.49 -21.91
N ASN A 185 12.76 46.48 -22.37
CA ASN A 185 13.86 46.69 -23.31
C ASN A 185 14.09 45.45 -24.18
N ALA A 186 14.03 45.69 -25.49
CA ALA A 186 14.32 44.74 -26.55
C ALA A 186 15.81 44.84 -26.90
N VAL A 187 16.51 43.72 -27.02
CA VAL A 187 17.81 43.63 -27.71
C VAL A 187 17.80 42.41 -28.62
N LYS A 188 18.19 42.67 -29.87
CA LYS A 188 18.20 41.79 -31.04
C LYS A 188 19.27 40.68 -30.94
N PRO A 189 19.14 39.58 -31.70
CA PRO A 189 20.17 38.55 -31.82
C PRO A 189 21.22 38.95 -32.88
N VAL A 190 22.51 38.74 -32.58
CA VAL A 190 23.62 38.87 -33.54
C VAL A 190 24.24 37.51 -33.81
N VAL A 191 24.37 37.24 -35.11
CA VAL A 191 25.00 36.10 -35.77
C VAL A 191 26.53 36.28 -35.84
N LYS A 192 27.30 35.21 -35.58
CA LYS A 192 28.66 34.89 -36.13
C LYS A 192 29.07 33.54 -35.54
N LYS A 193 29.19 32.41 -36.25
CA LYS A 193 30.06 32.00 -37.38
C LYS A 193 31.57 32.01 -37.05
N GLN A 194 32.15 30.81 -36.90
CA GLN A 194 33.53 30.33 -37.22
C GLN A 194 33.68 28.95 -36.51
N ALA A 195 33.82 27.78 -37.16
CA ALA A 195 34.80 27.28 -38.12
C ALA A 195 36.24 27.22 -37.58
N ALA A 196 36.70 26.03 -37.17
CA ALA A 196 38.05 25.50 -37.44
C ALA A 196 38.23 24.06 -36.87
N LYS A 197 38.69 23.15 -37.73
CA LYS A 197 39.37 21.88 -37.39
C LYS A 197 40.80 22.19 -36.85
N PRO A 198 41.52 21.23 -36.26
CA PRO A 198 42.42 20.42 -37.09
C PRO A 198 42.45 18.91 -36.76
N LYS A 199 43.07 18.21 -37.71
CA LYS A 199 43.38 16.78 -37.82
C LYS A 199 44.84 16.53 -37.36
N ALA A 200 45.18 15.22 -37.25
CA ALA A 200 46.52 14.60 -37.23
C ALA A 200 47.21 14.49 -35.85
N GLU A 201 47.97 13.46 -35.48
CA GLU A 201 48.36 12.17 -36.07
C GLU A 201 49.03 11.31 -34.97
N THR A 202 48.90 9.99 -35.09
CA THR A 202 49.78 8.84 -34.77
C THR A 202 51.07 9.01 -33.93
N LYS A 203 51.26 8.15 -32.92
CA LYS A 203 52.51 7.40 -32.54
C LYS A 203 52.24 6.52 -31.30
N GLN A 204 52.18 5.19 -31.44
CA GLN A 204 53.22 4.18 -31.17
C GLN A 204 53.62 3.97 -29.68
N MET A 205 53.60 2.69 -29.28
CA MET A 205 53.95 2.11 -27.97
C MET A 205 55.44 2.31 -27.62
N PRO A 206 55.89 2.01 -26.37
CA PRO A 206 56.28 0.62 -26.07
C PRO A 206 55.93 0.13 -24.64
N LYS A 207 55.96 -1.21 -24.51
CA LYS A 207 55.95 -2.00 -23.28
C LYS A 207 57.17 -1.69 -22.40
N PRO A 208 57.17 -2.14 -21.12
CA PRO A 208 58.13 -3.19 -20.80
C PRO A 208 57.55 -4.36 -19.97
N ARG A 209 58.35 -5.43 -19.97
CA ARG A 209 58.12 -6.80 -19.51
C ARG A 209 58.89 -7.02 -18.18
N VAL A 210 58.29 -7.80 -17.28
CA VAL A 210 58.87 -8.78 -16.30
C VAL A 210 59.83 -8.33 -15.18
N ALA A 211 59.45 -8.60 -13.92
CA ALA A 211 60.19 -9.39 -12.88
C ALA A 211 59.40 -9.31 -11.55
N ALA A 212 58.81 -10.41 -11.03
CA ALA A 212 59.38 -11.39 -10.09
C ALA A 212 59.58 -10.90 -8.63
N ALA A 213 58.73 -11.45 -7.74
CA ALA A 213 58.89 -11.82 -6.32
C ALA A 213 59.75 -10.98 -5.35
N LYS A 214 59.15 -10.56 -4.21
CA LYS A 214 59.52 -11.00 -2.83
C LYS A 214 58.70 -10.28 -1.73
N THR A 215 58.11 -11.10 -0.85
CA THR A 215 57.96 -11.00 0.62
C THR A 215 58.19 -9.67 1.36
N GLY A 216 57.25 -9.33 2.27
CA GLY A 216 57.61 -9.00 3.65
C GLY A 216 57.15 -7.65 4.24
N LYS A 217 56.28 -7.76 5.27
CA LYS A 217 56.23 -6.97 6.52
C LYS A 217 55.87 -5.46 6.50
N LYS A 218 54.84 -5.17 7.33
CA LYS A 218 54.79 -4.13 8.38
C LYS A 218 54.58 -2.68 7.91
N ASP A 219 53.41 -2.10 8.17
CA ASP A 219 53.30 -1.15 9.28
C ASP A 219 51.85 -0.77 9.63
N GLU A 220 51.58 -0.79 10.92
CA GLU A 220 50.32 -0.47 11.58
C GLU A 220 50.37 1.01 11.99
N ARG A 221 49.53 1.86 11.39
CA ARG A 221 49.38 3.26 11.85
C ARG A 221 47.93 3.58 12.18
N ARG A 222 47.63 3.36 13.46
CA ARG A 222 46.52 3.94 14.22
C ARG A 222 46.44 5.46 14.02
N LYS A 223 45.27 5.97 13.58
CA LYS A 223 44.90 7.38 13.77
C LYS A 223 43.90 7.50 14.92
N LYS A 224 44.38 8.09 16.02
CA LYS A 224 43.62 8.67 17.13
C LYS A 224 42.64 9.72 16.58
N ILE A 225 41.35 9.60 16.89
CA ILE A 225 40.39 10.71 16.80
C ILE A 225 40.10 11.17 18.23
N GLN A 226 40.33 12.47 18.44
CA GLN A 226 40.19 13.19 19.70
C GLN A 226 38.71 13.36 20.08
N VAL A 227 38.39 13.08 21.33
CA VAL A 227 37.14 13.45 22.01
C VAL A 227 37.27 14.90 22.47
N LYS A 228 36.30 15.76 22.12
CA LYS A 228 36.14 17.10 22.69
C LYS A 228 35.01 17.10 23.75
N PRO A 229 35.12 17.93 24.81
CA PRO A 229 34.26 17.88 25.98
C PRO A 229 33.02 18.79 25.89
N ALA A 230 32.03 18.49 26.73
CA ALA A 230 30.72 19.14 26.87
C ALA A 230 30.76 20.58 27.41
N PRO A 231 29.76 21.42 27.09
CA PRO A 231 29.49 22.65 27.83
C PRO A 231 28.30 22.50 28.81
N LYS A 232 28.44 23.23 29.91
CA LYS A 232 27.59 23.29 31.11
C LYS A 232 26.28 24.05 30.87
N ASN A 233 25.24 23.61 31.58
CA ASN A 233 23.93 24.28 31.73
C ASN A 233 23.99 25.53 32.63
N PRO A 234 23.00 26.44 32.51
CA PRO A 234 22.44 27.12 33.68
C PRO A 234 20.89 27.08 33.79
N ALA A 235 20.44 26.58 34.94
CA ALA A 235 19.29 26.92 35.81
C ALA A 235 17.97 27.57 35.29
N ALA A 236 16.92 26.75 35.22
CA ALA A 236 15.62 26.75 35.95
C ALA A 236 14.82 28.03 36.35
N LYS A 237 13.49 28.02 36.08
CA LYS A 237 12.38 28.51 36.96
C LYS A 237 11.11 27.62 36.84
N LYS A 238 10.31 27.58 37.93
CA LYS A 238 9.45 26.48 38.45
C LYS A 238 7.91 26.54 38.15
N PRO A 239 7.15 25.47 38.49
CA PRO A 239 5.67 25.31 38.42
C PRO A 239 4.95 25.13 39.79
N MET A 240 3.59 25.12 39.84
CA MET A 240 2.66 24.41 40.77
C MET A 240 1.23 24.39 40.14
N ALA A 241 0.21 23.54 40.42
CA ALA A 241 -0.15 22.71 41.58
C ALA A 241 -1.11 21.52 41.23
N LYS A 242 -1.25 20.58 42.20
CA LYS A 242 -2.20 19.44 42.30
C LYS A 242 -3.33 19.75 43.30
N VAL A 243 -4.47 19.04 43.18
CA VAL A 243 -5.50 18.74 44.22
C VAL A 243 -6.00 17.31 43.91
N GLU A 244 -5.89 16.27 44.74
CA GLU A 244 -6.47 15.88 46.05
C GLU A 244 -7.78 15.06 45.96
N LYS A 245 -7.83 14.03 46.80
CA LYS A 245 -8.77 12.89 46.89
C LYS A 245 -10.14 13.29 47.47
N ASN A 246 -11.14 12.46 47.23
CA ASN A 246 -12.16 12.17 48.25
C ASN A 246 -12.72 10.74 48.11
N ALA A 247 -12.95 10.13 49.26
CA ALA A 247 -13.57 8.83 49.46
C ALA A 247 -15.02 9.03 49.94
N ALA A 248 -15.95 8.14 49.57
CA ALA A 248 -16.99 7.56 50.45
C ALA A 248 -18.05 6.72 49.71
N LYS A 249 -18.49 5.66 50.41
CA LYS A 249 -19.87 5.14 50.50
C LYS A 249 -20.35 3.99 49.58
N LYS A 250 -20.09 2.77 50.05
CA LYS A 250 -21.07 1.77 50.57
C LYS A 250 -22.47 1.73 49.92
N ARG A 251 -22.81 0.61 49.27
CA ARG A 251 -24.10 -0.09 49.43
C ARG A 251 -24.06 -1.54 48.91
N GLU A 252 -24.23 -2.46 49.86
CA GLU A 252 -24.69 -3.85 49.68
C GLU A 252 -26.13 -3.90 49.16
N THR A 253 -26.45 -4.97 48.42
CA THR A 253 -27.62 -5.87 48.53
C THR A 253 -27.65 -6.71 47.25
N SER A 254 -27.30 -8.01 47.25
CA SER A 254 -28.02 -9.19 47.74
C SER A 254 -28.89 -9.88 46.67
N ARG A 255 -28.68 -11.21 46.56
CA ARG A 255 -29.62 -12.27 46.14
C ARG A 255 -29.90 -12.49 44.66
N GLY A 256 -29.83 -13.77 44.28
CA GLY A 256 -30.43 -14.29 43.05
C GLY A 256 -29.81 -15.59 42.55
N ALA A 257 -29.87 -16.66 43.36
CA ALA A 257 -29.55 -18.01 42.93
C ALA A 257 -30.67 -18.58 42.04
N THR A 258 -30.32 -19.32 40.98
CA THR A 258 -31.05 -20.53 40.56
C THR A 258 -30.17 -21.44 39.70
N ARG A 259 -30.06 -22.68 40.15
CA ARG A 259 -29.56 -23.88 39.47
C ARG A 259 -30.66 -24.46 38.57
N SER A 260 -30.25 -25.04 37.44
CA SER A 260 -30.70 -26.35 36.91
C SER A 260 -29.70 -26.70 35.78
N THR A 261 -28.91 -27.77 35.78
CA THR A 261 -29.13 -29.21 36.00
C THR A 261 -30.13 -29.82 35.02
N VAL A 262 -29.67 -30.22 33.82
CA VAL A 262 -30.00 -31.50 33.15
C VAL A 262 -28.85 -31.87 32.18
N LYS A 263 -28.26 -33.06 32.34
CA LYS A 263 -27.57 -33.82 31.27
C LYS A 263 -28.38 -35.14 31.03
N PRO A 264 -27.92 -36.10 30.20
CA PRO A 264 -28.44 -36.34 28.85
C PRO A 264 -29.12 -37.71 28.75
N VAL A 265 -29.91 -37.95 27.69
CA VAL A 265 -30.34 -39.32 27.34
C VAL A 265 -29.75 -39.70 25.99
N VAL A 266 -28.92 -40.72 26.07
CA VAL A 266 -28.36 -41.52 24.98
C VAL A 266 -29.47 -42.42 24.43
N GLY A 267 -29.64 -42.47 23.12
CA GLY A 267 -30.53 -43.39 22.43
C GLY A 267 -29.98 -43.72 21.04
N LYS A 268 -29.16 -44.76 21.00
CA LYS A 268 -28.52 -45.38 19.83
C LYS A 268 -29.53 -46.32 19.16
N VAL A 269 -29.90 -46.08 17.89
CA VAL A 269 -30.46 -47.11 17.01
C VAL A 269 -29.96 -46.84 15.57
N GLU A 270 -29.27 -47.85 15.03
CA GLU A 270 -28.73 -47.95 13.68
C GLU A 270 -29.75 -48.66 12.74
N PRO A 271 -29.48 -48.78 11.42
CA PRO A 271 -30.43 -48.43 10.37
C PRO A 271 -31.22 -49.63 9.81
N LYS A 272 -32.35 -49.34 9.17
CA LYS A 272 -33.00 -50.28 8.26
C LYS A 272 -33.26 -49.62 6.91
N VAL A 273 -32.75 -50.32 5.91
CA VAL A 273 -32.86 -50.14 4.46
C VAL A 273 -34.31 -50.31 4.05
N GLU A 274 -34.83 -49.45 3.18
CA GLU A 274 -35.74 -49.86 2.10
C GLU A 274 -35.92 -48.75 1.07
N ALA A 275 -35.74 -49.13 -0.19
CA ALA A 275 -35.94 -48.31 -1.37
C ALA A 275 -37.43 -48.30 -1.74
N VAL A 276 -37.99 -47.12 -2.03
CA VAL A 276 -39.23 -47.03 -2.82
C VAL A 276 -39.13 -45.86 -3.80
N VAL A 277 -39.24 -46.25 -5.06
CA VAL A 277 -39.48 -45.49 -6.28
C VAL A 277 -40.79 -44.68 -6.20
N GLY A 278 -40.82 -43.45 -6.72
CA GLY A 278 -42.10 -42.79 -6.98
C GLY A 278 -42.05 -41.33 -7.41
N LYS A 279 -42.04 -41.10 -8.73
CA LYS A 279 -42.50 -39.90 -9.44
C LYS A 279 -43.62 -39.14 -8.70
N LYS A 280 -43.53 -37.80 -8.56
CA LYS A 280 -44.67 -36.89 -8.87
C LYS A 280 -44.32 -35.39 -8.87
N GLN A 281 -44.64 -34.75 -10.00
CA GLN A 281 -45.18 -33.39 -10.18
C GLN A 281 -44.37 -32.18 -9.69
N GLU A 282 -43.73 -31.51 -10.64
CA GLU A 282 -43.41 -30.08 -10.57
C GLU A 282 -44.41 -29.32 -11.46
N ALA A 283 -45.40 -28.69 -10.81
CA ALA A 283 -46.29 -27.69 -11.40
C ALA A 283 -46.57 -26.66 -10.30
N GLY A 284 -45.92 -25.50 -10.40
CA GLY A 284 -45.90 -24.48 -9.35
C GLY A 284 -45.77 -23.07 -9.87
N ARG A 285 -46.70 -22.69 -10.75
CA ARG A 285 -47.02 -21.32 -11.15
C ARG A 285 -47.42 -20.49 -9.90
N ARG A 286 -46.76 -19.35 -9.65
CA ARG A 286 -47.26 -18.18 -8.89
C ARG A 286 -46.24 -17.03 -8.99
N GLU A 287 -46.52 -16.02 -9.80
CA GLU A 287 -47.29 -14.79 -9.47
C GLU A 287 -46.37 -13.63 -9.08
N ALA A 288 -46.22 -12.72 -10.05
CA ALA A 288 -45.68 -11.40 -9.86
C ALA A 288 -46.62 -10.56 -8.98
N LYS A 289 -46.09 -10.01 -7.88
CA LYS A 289 -46.73 -8.90 -7.16
C LYS A 289 -45.81 -7.68 -7.18
N SER A 290 -46.40 -6.61 -7.67
CA SER A 290 -45.91 -5.24 -7.77
C SER A 290 -45.48 -4.67 -6.42
N ALA A 291 -44.26 -4.16 -6.35
CA ALA A 291 -43.78 -3.37 -5.22
C ALA A 291 -44.02 -1.88 -5.52
N ALA A 292 -44.87 -1.25 -4.71
CA ALA A 292 -45.11 0.19 -4.69
C ALA A 292 -43.88 0.96 -4.17
N PRO A 293 -43.65 2.21 -4.60
CA PRO A 293 -42.51 3.00 -4.13
C PRO A 293 -42.73 3.54 -2.70
N PRO A 294 -41.68 3.60 -1.86
CA PRO A 294 -41.79 4.09 -0.49
C PRO A 294 -41.99 5.60 -0.45
N LYS A 295 -42.97 6.02 0.37
CA LYS A 295 -43.31 7.41 0.70
C LYS A 295 -42.13 8.07 1.41
N GLN A 296 -41.77 9.26 0.92
CA GLN A 296 -40.80 10.16 1.54
C GLN A 296 -41.35 10.67 2.88
N LEU A 297 -40.60 10.44 3.96
CA LEU A 297 -40.89 10.95 5.29
C LEU A 297 -40.10 12.26 5.48
N THR A 298 -40.77 13.38 5.22
CA THR A 298 -40.24 14.73 5.45
C THR A 298 -40.38 15.06 6.93
N MET A 299 -39.25 15.14 7.66
CA MET A 299 -39.24 15.69 9.02
C MET A 299 -38.91 17.19 8.98
N PRO A 300 -39.69 18.06 9.65
CA PRO A 300 -39.40 19.49 9.72
C PRO A 300 -38.24 19.79 10.67
N LEU A 301 -37.29 20.57 10.17
CA LEU A 301 -36.13 21.11 10.87
C LEU A 301 -36.57 22.23 11.82
N ALA A 302 -36.23 22.11 13.11
CA ALA A 302 -36.43 23.19 14.09
C ALA A 302 -35.39 24.31 13.91
N PRO A 303 -35.75 25.59 14.12
CA PRO A 303 -34.84 26.72 13.95
C PRO A 303 -33.87 26.89 15.14
N PRO A 304 -32.65 27.43 14.90
CA PRO A 304 -31.65 27.66 15.94
C PRO A 304 -32.03 28.87 16.82
N THR A 305 -32.17 28.63 18.13
CA THR A 305 -32.31 29.69 19.12
C THR A 305 -30.96 30.37 19.36
N ALA A 306 -31.01 31.70 19.25
CA ALA A 306 -29.90 32.62 19.46
C ALA A 306 -29.43 32.61 20.92
N TRP A 307 -28.13 32.38 21.15
CA TRP A 307 -27.51 32.68 22.43
C TRP A 307 -27.22 34.19 22.53
N LYS A 308 -28.04 34.84 23.37
CA LYS A 308 -27.86 36.21 23.85
C LYS A 308 -26.65 36.32 24.79
N LYS A 309 -25.94 37.41 24.57
CA LYS A 309 -24.90 38.05 25.36
C LYS A 309 -25.53 38.74 26.58
N ALA A 310 -24.96 38.57 27.77
CA ALA A 310 -25.13 39.42 28.96
C ALA A 310 -23.86 39.24 29.80
N GLU A 311 -22.95 40.21 29.88
CA GLU A 311 -22.93 41.35 30.81
C GLU A 311 -22.95 40.94 32.30
N GLY A 312 -21.90 41.35 33.01
CA GLY A 312 -21.70 41.11 34.44
C GLY A 312 -22.59 41.98 35.33
N PRO A 313 -22.39 41.91 36.66
CA PRO A 313 -21.67 43.02 37.28
C PRO A 313 -20.75 42.63 38.46
N ALA A 314 -19.91 43.61 38.81
CA ALA A 314 -18.98 43.63 39.91
C ALA A 314 -19.65 43.59 41.30
N THR A 315 -18.92 43.13 42.32
CA THR A 315 -18.82 43.77 43.65
C THR A 315 -17.72 43.12 44.51
N LYS A 316 -16.86 43.97 45.10
CA LYS A 316 -15.96 43.72 46.25
C LYS A 316 -16.66 44.22 47.53
N PRO A 317 -16.29 43.80 48.76
CA PRO A 317 -15.18 44.40 49.56
C PRO A 317 -14.29 43.35 50.29
N ARG A 318 -12.96 43.54 50.49
CA ARG A 318 -12.23 44.11 51.68
C ARG A 318 -12.74 43.52 53.02
N SER A 319 -11.97 42.95 53.96
CA SER A 319 -10.62 43.16 54.54
C SER A 319 -10.32 42.01 55.56
N ALA A 320 -9.10 41.48 55.79
CA ALA A 320 -8.11 41.85 56.83
C ALA A 320 -6.95 40.79 56.82
N LYS A 321 -5.65 41.12 56.72
CA LYS A 321 -4.59 41.17 57.78
C LYS A 321 -4.77 40.12 58.90
N GLU A 322 -3.86 39.18 59.18
CA GLU A 322 -2.42 39.29 59.58
C GLU A 322 -1.66 37.93 59.49
N PRO A 323 -0.34 37.85 59.77
CA PRO A 323 0.61 36.86 59.21
C PRO A 323 1.11 35.77 60.19
N LEU A 324 1.74 34.71 59.67
CA LEU A 324 2.79 33.83 60.28
C LEU A 324 2.89 32.52 59.43
N SER A 325 3.77 32.41 58.44
CA SER A 325 5.16 31.90 58.50
C SER A 325 5.33 30.47 59.06
N VAL A 326 5.18 29.42 58.22
CA VAL A 326 5.80 28.08 58.46
C VAL A 326 6.19 27.41 57.13
N ALA A 327 7.51 27.34 56.90
CA ALA A 327 8.29 26.31 56.19
C ALA A 327 7.73 25.60 54.94
N GLU A 328 7.97 26.23 53.79
CA GLU A 328 7.67 25.74 52.44
C GLU A 328 8.75 24.75 51.93
N LYS A 329 8.46 23.44 51.93
CA LYS A 329 9.30 22.41 51.28
C LYS A 329 8.94 22.30 49.78
N LYS A 330 9.85 22.79 48.93
CA LYS A 330 9.82 22.76 47.46
C LYS A 330 9.52 21.35 46.87
N PRO A 331 8.55 21.19 45.95
CA PRO A 331 8.34 19.93 45.24
C PRO A 331 9.39 19.71 44.14
N VAL A 332 9.91 18.48 44.08
CA VAL A 332 10.88 17.96 43.11
C VAL A 332 10.14 17.65 41.80
N LYS A 333 10.43 18.42 40.75
CA LYS A 333 9.91 18.22 39.39
C LYS A 333 10.67 17.06 38.74
N ALA A 334 10.24 15.83 39.01
CA ALA A 334 10.67 14.65 38.26
C ALA A 334 9.84 14.56 36.97
N GLU A 335 10.25 15.29 35.93
CA GLU A 335 9.82 14.98 34.55
C GLU A 335 10.49 13.66 34.17
N ALA A 336 9.74 12.57 34.36
CA ALA A 336 10.11 11.27 33.86
C ALA A 336 10.27 11.36 32.33
N SER A 337 11.51 11.38 31.86
CA SER A 337 11.86 11.27 30.45
C SER A 337 11.33 9.94 29.95
N THR A 338 10.16 9.94 29.31
CA THR A 338 9.69 8.77 28.59
C THR A 338 10.73 8.43 27.52
N PRO A 339 11.06 7.14 27.34
CA PRO A 339 12.08 6.72 26.39
C PRO A 339 11.72 7.26 25.00
N ALA A 340 12.69 7.94 24.36
CA ALA A 340 12.49 8.54 23.05
C ALA A 340 12.19 7.45 22.01
N ALA A 341 10.90 7.19 21.75
CA ALA A 341 10.46 6.26 20.73
C ALA A 341 11.01 6.67 19.35
N SER A 342 11.45 5.68 18.57
CA SER A 342 12.02 5.90 17.24
C SER A 342 10.98 6.52 16.29
N LYS A 343 11.46 7.25 15.27
CA LYS A 343 10.57 7.91 14.29
C LYS A 343 9.62 6.90 13.61
N GLU A 344 10.14 5.73 13.28
CA GLU A 344 9.35 4.66 12.66
C GLU A 344 8.24 4.12 13.59
N GLU A 345 8.51 4.02 14.89
CA GLU A 345 7.53 3.59 15.88
C GLU A 345 6.40 4.60 16.03
N ARG A 346 6.72 5.91 15.98
CA ARG A 346 5.71 6.99 16.03
C ARG A 346 4.76 6.96 14.85
N ASP A 347 5.29 6.71 13.64
CA ASP A 347 4.48 6.64 12.41
C ASP A 347 3.56 5.40 12.42
N LYS A 348 4.05 4.25 12.91
CA LYS A 348 3.23 3.05 13.11
C LYS A 348 2.14 3.29 14.16
N ALA A 349 2.51 3.86 15.31
CA ALA A 349 1.58 4.22 16.37
C ALA A 349 0.48 5.16 15.87
N ALA A 350 0.82 6.15 15.05
CA ALA A 350 -0.14 7.09 14.47
C ALA A 350 -1.17 6.40 13.56
N LYS A 351 -0.75 5.40 12.78
CA LYS A 351 -1.66 4.62 11.93
C LYS A 351 -2.62 3.77 12.78
N VAL A 352 -2.09 3.09 13.79
CA VAL A 352 -2.88 2.26 14.70
C VAL A 352 -3.90 3.09 15.46
N ILE A 353 -3.51 4.24 16.01
CA ILE A 353 -4.43 5.16 16.71
C ILE A 353 -5.59 5.58 15.81
N LYS A 354 -5.29 6.01 14.57
CA LYS A 354 -6.34 6.38 13.60
C LYS A 354 -7.31 5.23 13.31
N GLN A 355 -6.83 3.99 13.37
CA GLN A 355 -7.66 2.83 13.13
C GLN A 355 -8.51 2.48 14.36
N ILE A 356 -7.97 2.60 15.58
CA ILE A 356 -8.75 2.49 16.82
C ILE A 356 -9.85 3.56 16.85
N GLU A 357 -9.53 4.81 16.51
CA GLU A 357 -10.50 5.92 16.48
C GLU A 357 -11.67 5.68 15.52
N ARG A 358 -11.42 4.94 14.44
CA ARG A 358 -12.44 4.56 13.44
C ARG A 358 -13.25 3.35 13.86
N SER A 359 -12.75 2.51 14.77
CA SER A 359 -13.43 1.30 15.19
C SER A 359 -14.77 1.58 15.88
N ASP A 360 -15.76 0.73 15.64
CA ASP A 360 -17.09 0.87 16.22
C ASP A 360 -17.06 0.74 17.74
N ALA A 361 -16.18 -0.10 18.28
CA ALA A 361 -15.94 -0.24 19.72
C ALA A 361 -15.60 1.12 20.36
N TYR A 362 -14.67 1.87 19.76
CA TYR A 362 -14.28 3.18 20.29
C TYR A 362 -15.38 4.23 20.11
N GLN A 363 -16.09 4.22 18.97
CA GLN A 363 -17.20 5.13 18.75
C GLN A 363 -18.34 4.92 19.76
N LEU A 364 -18.66 3.67 20.09
CA LEU A 364 -19.64 3.31 21.11
C LEU A 364 -19.18 3.75 22.50
N TYR A 365 -17.91 3.54 22.83
CA TYR A 365 -17.33 4.05 24.08
C TYR A 365 -17.37 5.57 24.17
N ARG A 366 -17.07 6.28 23.08
CA ARG A 366 -17.11 7.74 23.06
C ARG A 366 -18.53 8.30 23.29
N ARG A 367 -19.57 7.59 22.84
CA ARG A 367 -20.97 7.99 23.04
C ARG A 367 -21.50 7.63 24.44
N ASN A 368 -21.19 6.44 24.93
CA ASN A 368 -21.82 5.87 26.13
C ASN A 368 -20.89 5.83 27.36
N GLY A 369 -19.60 6.17 27.20
CA GLY A 369 -18.57 6.05 28.22
C GLY A 369 -18.45 4.63 28.75
N ARG A 370 -18.30 4.50 30.08
CA ARG A 370 -18.23 3.19 30.79
C ARG A 370 -19.48 2.33 30.66
N ARG A 371 -20.61 2.87 30.17
CA ARG A 371 -21.85 2.10 29.93
C ARG A 371 -21.93 1.52 28.52
N ALA A 372 -20.90 1.71 27.69
CA ALA A 372 -20.89 1.20 26.34
C ALA A 372 -21.02 -0.33 26.33
N ASN A 373 -21.99 -0.82 25.57
CA ASN A 373 -22.06 -2.24 25.24
C ASN A 373 -21.20 -2.49 24.00
N ILE A 374 -20.11 -3.23 24.17
CA ILE A 374 -19.11 -3.52 23.13
C ILE A 374 -19.08 -5.05 23.08
N GLY A 375 -19.27 -5.62 21.90
CA GLY A 375 -19.21 -7.06 21.70
C GLY A 375 -17.76 -7.58 21.67
N ASP A 376 -17.57 -8.88 21.91
CA ASP A 376 -16.26 -9.55 21.75
C ASP A 376 -15.73 -9.38 20.31
N PHE A 377 -16.61 -9.51 19.32
CA PHE A 377 -16.25 -9.34 17.92
C PHE A 377 -15.65 -7.95 17.63
N ASP A 378 -16.30 -6.87 18.10
CA ASP A 378 -15.81 -5.51 17.88
C ASP A 378 -14.48 -5.26 18.59
N PHE A 379 -14.31 -5.84 19.79
CA PHE A 379 -13.06 -5.77 20.55
C PHE A 379 -11.91 -6.47 19.80
N ARG A 380 -12.13 -7.69 19.30
CA ARG A 380 -11.12 -8.43 18.51
C ARG A 380 -10.80 -7.75 17.19
N ASN A 381 -11.81 -7.26 16.47
CA ASN A 381 -11.64 -6.53 15.22
C ASN A 381 -10.81 -5.25 15.43
N MET A 382 -11.06 -4.52 16.53
CA MET A 382 -10.29 -3.33 16.93
C MET A 382 -8.82 -3.67 17.22
N LEU A 383 -8.53 -4.84 17.78
CA LEU A 383 -7.16 -5.34 18.04
C LEU A 383 -6.49 -6.04 16.85
N PHE A 384 -7.11 -6.01 15.66
CA PHE A 384 -6.66 -6.74 14.46
C PHE A 384 -6.46 -8.24 14.70
N ALA A 385 -7.33 -8.83 15.51
CA ALA A 385 -7.31 -10.23 15.88
C ALA A 385 -8.52 -10.96 15.30
N THR A 386 -8.35 -12.25 15.03
CA THR A 386 -9.42 -13.16 14.62
C THR A 386 -10.12 -13.79 15.84
N MET A 387 -11.27 -14.44 15.64
CA MET A 387 -11.96 -15.19 16.69
C MET A 387 -11.11 -16.31 17.30
N GLU A 388 -10.16 -16.84 16.51
CA GLU A 388 -9.23 -17.90 16.90
C GLU A 388 -7.98 -17.38 17.62
N SER A 389 -7.82 -16.06 17.73
CA SER A 389 -6.65 -15.48 18.38
C SER A 389 -6.66 -15.80 19.88
N SER A 390 -5.52 -16.27 20.38
CA SER A 390 -5.34 -16.65 21.79
C SER A 390 -5.43 -15.44 22.73
N ALA A 391 -5.80 -15.70 23.98
CA ALA A 391 -5.86 -14.68 25.05
C ALA A 391 -4.53 -13.93 25.22
N GLU A 392 -3.40 -14.62 25.06
CA GLU A 392 -2.07 -14.01 25.14
C GLU A 392 -1.83 -12.98 24.04
N THR A 393 -2.21 -13.29 22.80
CA THR A 393 -2.07 -12.37 21.66
C THR A 393 -2.92 -11.13 21.87
N LEU A 394 -4.14 -11.28 22.36
CA LEU A 394 -5.03 -10.15 22.65
C LEU A 394 -4.47 -9.24 23.75
N LYS A 395 -3.92 -9.84 24.82
CA LYS A 395 -3.26 -9.09 25.90
C LYS A 395 -2.04 -8.32 25.39
N ARG A 396 -1.16 -8.98 24.62
CA ARG A 396 0.00 -8.32 24.00
C ARG A 396 -0.41 -7.17 23.08
N ASN A 397 -1.46 -7.34 22.27
CA ASN A 397 -1.95 -6.29 21.38
C ASN A 397 -2.53 -5.10 22.16
N THR A 398 -3.24 -5.37 23.26
CA THR A 398 -3.81 -4.31 24.11
C THR A 398 -2.72 -3.50 24.79
N GLU A 399 -1.71 -4.16 25.36
CA GLU A 399 -0.53 -3.51 25.94
C GLU A 399 0.26 -2.70 24.90
N LEU A 400 0.43 -3.23 23.68
CA LEU A 400 1.07 -2.52 22.57
C LEU A 400 0.30 -1.24 22.22
N PHE A 401 -1.03 -1.31 22.16
CA PHE A 401 -1.86 -0.15 21.84
C PHE A 401 -1.83 0.90 22.94
N LYS A 402 -1.76 0.50 24.21
CA LYS A 402 -1.54 1.42 25.34
C LYS A 402 -0.21 2.15 25.20
N ARG A 403 0.87 1.46 24.83
CA ARG A 403 2.18 2.08 24.56
C ARG A 403 2.08 3.09 23.41
N TYR A 404 1.42 2.74 22.31
CA TYR A 404 1.21 3.65 21.19
C TYR A 404 0.40 4.89 21.57
N ALA A 405 -0.68 4.72 22.34
CA ALA A 405 -1.46 5.84 22.88
C ALA A 405 -0.63 6.74 23.80
N GLY A 406 0.27 6.15 24.60
CA GLY A 406 1.21 6.87 25.45
C GLY A 406 2.21 7.73 24.67
N ILE A 407 2.75 7.21 23.55
CA ILE A 407 3.65 7.96 22.66
C ILE A 407 2.98 9.22 22.08
N HIS A 408 1.67 9.15 21.82
CA HIS A 408 0.87 10.27 21.29
C HIS A 408 0.12 11.06 22.37
N PHE A 409 0.36 10.77 23.66
CA PHE A 409 -0.28 11.43 24.80
C PHE A 409 -1.82 11.44 24.74
N ARG A 410 -2.44 10.38 24.19
CA ARG A 410 -3.90 10.24 24.09
C ARG A 410 -4.47 9.54 25.30
N ALA A 411 -4.75 10.31 26.36
CA ALA A 411 -5.29 9.80 27.62
C ALA A 411 -6.70 9.19 27.48
N ASP A 412 -7.50 9.67 26.53
CA ASP A 412 -8.83 9.14 26.20
C ASP A 412 -8.77 7.68 25.70
N LEU A 413 -7.79 7.37 24.85
CA LEU A 413 -7.56 6.02 24.34
C LEU A 413 -7.00 5.10 25.42
N ILE A 414 -6.14 5.60 26.31
CA ILE A 414 -5.64 4.81 27.43
C ILE A 414 -6.80 4.40 28.34
N ALA A 415 -7.68 5.35 28.71
CA ALA A 415 -8.87 5.07 29.52
C ALA A 415 -9.85 4.09 28.83
N PHE A 416 -10.00 4.20 27.51
CA PHE A 416 -10.78 3.24 26.72
C PHE A 416 -10.18 1.82 26.75
N LEU A 417 -8.87 1.69 26.57
CA LEU A 417 -8.19 0.40 26.58
C LEU A 417 -8.22 -0.24 27.97
N GLU A 418 -8.11 0.56 29.04
CA GLU A 418 -8.31 0.10 30.43
C GLU A 418 -9.75 -0.38 30.65
N PHE A 419 -10.75 0.35 30.15
CA PHE A 419 -12.14 -0.10 30.19
C PHE A 419 -12.34 -1.44 29.44
N CYS A 420 -11.72 -1.62 28.28
CA CYS A 420 -11.76 -2.90 27.56
C CYS A 420 -11.10 -4.03 28.35
N GLU A 421 -9.98 -3.80 29.02
CA GLU A 421 -9.33 -4.82 29.86
C GLU A 421 -10.21 -5.26 31.03
N GLU A 422 -10.87 -4.31 31.71
CA GLU A 422 -11.81 -4.61 32.79
C GLU A 422 -12.98 -5.46 32.27
N LYS A 423 -13.59 -5.01 31.16
CA LYS A 423 -14.78 -5.63 30.57
C LYS A 423 -14.52 -7.01 29.99
N PHE A 424 -13.38 -7.20 29.31
CA PHE A 424 -13.00 -8.46 28.65
C PHE A 424 -11.95 -9.25 29.44
N SER A 425 -11.84 -9.02 30.75
CA SER A 425 -10.91 -9.71 31.65
C SER A 425 -11.03 -11.24 31.57
N ALA A 426 -12.24 -11.78 31.45
CA ALA A 426 -12.47 -13.22 31.30
C ALA A 426 -11.86 -13.81 30.02
N LEU A 427 -11.71 -12.98 28.97
CA LEU A 427 -11.20 -13.36 27.67
C LEU A 427 -9.69 -13.17 27.57
N LEU A 428 -9.15 -12.17 28.27
CA LEU A 428 -7.72 -11.90 28.40
C LEU A 428 -7.04 -12.80 29.44
N ALA A 429 -7.79 -13.32 30.42
CA ALA A 429 -7.29 -14.30 31.35
C ALA A 429 -7.02 -15.61 30.60
N THR A 430 -5.75 -15.96 30.46
CA THR A 430 -5.38 -17.33 30.10
C THR A 430 -5.97 -18.23 31.18
N LYS A 431 -6.99 -19.03 30.85
CA LYS A 431 -7.35 -20.18 31.68
C LYS A 431 -6.11 -21.07 31.67
N ALA A 432 -5.23 -20.86 32.65
CA ALA A 432 -4.26 -21.85 33.06
C ALA A 432 -5.10 -23.02 33.53
N LYS A 433 -5.51 -23.87 32.58
CA LYS A 433 -6.07 -25.18 32.88
C LYS A 433 -4.96 -25.86 33.64
N GLY A 434 -5.06 -25.82 34.98
CA GLY A 434 -4.21 -26.58 35.85
C GLY A 434 -4.21 -27.99 35.31
N LYS A 435 -3.05 -28.45 34.86
CA LYS A 435 -2.76 -29.88 34.79
C LYS A 435 -2.97 -30.37 36.22
N ARG A 436 -4.12 -31.00 36.46
CA ARG A 436 -4.31 -31.93 37.56
C ARG A 436 -4.27 -33.31 36.97
#